data_AF-A0A536SGT0-F1
#
_entry.id   AF-A0A536SGT0-F1
#
_cell.length_a   1.000
_cell.length_b   1.000
_cell.length_c   1.000
_cell.angle_alpha   90.00
_cell.angle_beta   90.00
_cell.angle_gamma   90.00
#
_symmetry.space_group_name_H-M   'P 1'
#
loop_
_entity.id
_entity.type
_entity.pdbx_description
1 polymer ?
#
loop_
_entity_poly.entity_id
_entity_poly.type
_entity_poly.pdbx_seq_one_letter_code
_entity_poly.pdbx_strand_id
1 'polypeptide(L)'
;DYVFAQELADVSAFIGRKVDFQRLPTPVLYDKWQKVLAAAQRHVLQIPPERLNERATEGRDRSIRDLAYHIYQVPDAFLQAIEEGVQDLTAVYNTAPPANVTRVEQIRDYGKSVSARLERWWRRDESQAGTAQLRTYYGEQPLHHVMERCTWHSAQHTRQIIAVLERFGIAADGPLTDADYAGLPLPVGLWE
;
A
#
# COMPACT_ATOMS: atom_id res chain seq x y z
N ASP A 1 29.00 7.32 3.41
CA ASP A 1 27.85 6.50 3.83
C ASP A 1 26.58 6.98 3.13
N TYR A 2 25.65 6.07 2.84
CA TYR A 2 24.36 6.36 2.21
C TYR A 2 23.27 5.47 2.83
N VAL A 3 22.00 5.89 2.77
CA VAL A 3 20.84 5.14 3.29
C VAL A 3 19.76 5.05 2.20
N PHE A 4 19.07 3.92 2.07
CA PHE A 4 18.07 3.70 1.02
C PHE A 4 16.75 4.48 1.23
N ALA A 5 16.63 5.22 2.33
CA ALA A 5 15.44 5.98 2.74
C ALA A 5 14.12 5.17 2.72
N GLN A 6 14.25 3.86 2.96
CA GLN A 6 13.14 2.91 3.00
C GLN A 6 12.45 2.87 4.37
N GLU A 7 13.14 3.35 5.40
CA GLU A 7 12.73 3.40 6.79
C GLU A 7 13.21 4.74 7.39
N LEU A 8 12.34 5.42 8.14
CA LEU A 8 12.58 6.79 8.62
C LEU A 8 13.53 6.86 9.82
N ALA A 9 13.56 5.86 10.69
CA ALA A 9 14.56 5.70 11.75
C ALA A 9 15.99 5.51 11.19
N ASP A 10 16.17 4.80 10.08
CA ASP A 10 17.45 4.61 9.39
C ASP A 10 17.92 5.95 8.82
N VAL A 11 17.02 6.74 8.23
CA VAL A 11 17.32 8.12 7.79
C VAL A 11 17.65 9.02 8.97
N SER A 12 16.86 8.96 10.04
CA SER A 12 17.04 9.70 11.29
C SER A 12 18.41 9.41 11.93
N ALA A 13 18.81 8.14 11.98
CA ALA A 13 20.12 7.71 12.44
C ALA A 13 21.24 8.23 11.53
N PHE A 14 21.06 8.12 10.20
CA PHE A 14 22.03 8.60 9.22
C PHE A 14 22.29 10.11 9.32
N ILE A 15 21.25 10.93 9.54
CA ILE A 15 21.38 12.38 9.68
C ILE A 15 21.70 12.85 11.10
N GLY A 16 21.87 11.92 12.05
CA GLY A 16 22.20 12.21 13.45
C GLY A 16 21.09 12.93 14.23
N ARG A 17 19.83 12.86 13.79
CA ARG A 17 18.68 13.47 14.47
C ARG A 17 17.75 12.38 14.95
N LYS A 18 17.72 12.09 16.26
CA LYS A 18 16.79 11.10 16.82
C LYS A 18 15.35 11.62 16.71
N VAL A 19 14.56 11.01 15.84
CA VAL A 19 13.12 11.25 15.74
C VAL A 19 12.42 10.05 16.35
N ASP A 20 11.53 10.30 17.31
CA ASP A 20 10.70 9.25 17.89
C ASP A 20 9.47 9.06 17.00
N PHE A 21 9.48 7.99 16.20
CA PHE A 21 8.34 7.63 15.37
C PHE A 21 7.39 6.77 16.20
N GLN A 22 6.33 7.39 16.73
CA GLN A 22 5.30 6.63 17.44
C GLN A 22 4.46 5.82 16.43
N ARG A 23 4.83 4.55 16.26
CA ARG A 23 4.12 3.62 15.38
C ARG A 23 2.83 3.13 16.02
N LEU A 24 1.81 2.93 15.19
CA LEU A 24 0.57 2.31 15.63
C LEU A 24 0.80 0.84 16.00
N PRO A 25 0.10 0.28 17.00
CA PRO A 25 0.14 -1.15 17.30
C PRO A 25 -0.25 -2.00 16.08
N THR A 26 0.35 -3.18 15.93
CA THR A 26 0.10 -4.05 14.76
C THR A 26 -1.38 -4.41 14.56
N PRO A 27 -2.23 -4.64 15.60
CA PRO A 27 -3.66 -4.87 15.36
C PRO A 27 -4.37 -3.64 14.78
N VAL A 28 -3.98 -2.44 15.23
CA VAL A 28 -4.54 -1.19 14.70
C VAL A 28 -4.12 -0.96 13.25
N LEU A 29 -2.85 -1.27 12.92
CA LEU A 29 -2.38 -1.23 11.53
C LEU A 29 -3.14 -2.22 10.65
N TYR A 30 -3.34 -3.46 11.11
CA TYR A 30 -4.08 -4.48 10.37
C TYR A 30 -5.51 -4.03 10.07
N ASP A 31 -6.25 -3.57 11.09
CA ASP A 31 -7.62 -3.11 10.94
C ASP A 31 -7.73 -1.93 9.97
N LYS A 32 -6.81 -0.96 10.07
CA LYS A 32 -6.71 0.16 9.13
C LYS A 32 -6.40 -0.32 7.72
N TRP A 33 -5.47 -1.26 7.56
CA TRP A 33 -5.09 -1.77 6.25
C TRP A 33 -6.27 -2.49 5.58
N GLN A 34 -7.00 -3.34 6.31
CA GLN A 34 -8.21 -3.97 5.80
C GLN A 34 -9.28 -2.96 5.38
N LYS A 35 -9.52 -1.91 6.18
CA LYS A 35 -10.44 -0.81 5.82
C LYS A 35 -10.00 -0.09 4.55
N VAL A 36 -8.70 0.21 4.42
CA VAL A 36 -8.11 0.85 3.24
C VAL A 36 -8.30 -0.01 2.00
N LEU A 37 -7.99 -1.31 2.07
CA LEU A 37 -8.14 -2.23 0.93
C LEU A 37 -9.62 -2.41 0.55
N ALA A 38 -10.52 -2.49 1.53
CA ALA A 38 -11.96 -2.56 1.28
C ALA A 38 -12.50 -1.29 0.63
N ALA A 39 -12.03 -0.11 1.06
CA ALA A 39 -12.32 1.15 0.40
C ALA A 39 -11.81 1.12 -1.05
N ALA A 40 -10.52 0.87 -1.26
CA ALA A 40 -9.93 0.79 -2.59
C ALA A 40 -10.72 -0.10 -3.56
N GLN A 41 -11.25 -1.25 -3.09
CA GLN A 41 -12.07 -2.14 -3.91
C GLN A 41 -13.36 -1.46 -4.41
N ARG A 42 -14.06 -0.70 -3.56
CA ARG A 42 -15.24 0.08 -3.96
C ARG A 42 -14.87 1.15 -4.98
N HIS A 43 -13.79 1.88 -4.72
CA HIS A 43 -13.39 3.03 -5.53
C HIS A 43 -12.90 2.60 -6.92
N VAL A 44 -12.16 1.49 -7.00
CA VAL A 44 -11.71 0.93 -8.28
C VAL A 44 -12.89 0.54 -9.18
N LEU A 45 -13.99 0.05 -8.60
CA LEU A 45 -15.20 -0.26 -9.35
C LEU A 45 -15.95 0.97 -9.88
N GLN A 46 -15.67 2.16 -9.34
CA GLN A 46 -16.27 3.41 -9.83
C GLN A 46 -15.52 4.01 -11.02
N ILE A 47 -14.33 3.49 -11.36
CA ILE A 47 -13.53 3.99 -12.47
C ILE A 47 -14.24 3.62 -13.79
N PRO A 48 -14.56 4.59 -14.65
CA PRO A 48 -15.16 4.30 -15.95
C PRO A 48 -14.22 3.44 -16.81
N PRO A 49 -14.66 2.30 -17.36
CA PRO A 49 -13.79 1.35 -18.06
C PRO A 49 -12.97 1.97 -19.20
N GLU A 50 -13.56 2.91 -19.93
CA GLU A 50 -12.93 3.62 -21.05
C GLU A 50 -11.78 4.53 -20.62
N ARG A 51 -11.75 4.93 -19.34
CA ARG A 51 -10.71 5.81 -18.78
C ARG A 51 -9.57 5.06 -18.11
N LEU A 52 -9.67 3.74 -17.97
CA LEU A 52 -8.73 2.95 -17.18
C LEU A 52 -7.26 3.09 -17.65
N ASN A 53 -7.03 3.32 -18.95
CA ASN A 53 -5.70 3.51 -19.52
C ASN A 53 -5.25 4.98 -19.56
N GLU A 54 -6.08 5.95 -19.12
CA GLU A 54 -5.66 7.34 -18.99
C GLU A 54 -4.60 7.49 -17.89
N ARG A 55 -3.82 8.57 -17.95
CA ARG A 55 -2.85 8.90 -16.89
C ARG A 55 -3.58 9.26 -15.60
N ALA A 56 -3.11 8.71 -14.48
CA ALA A 56 -3.64 9.01 -13.15
C ALA A 56 -3.40 10.48 -12.75
N THR A 57 -2.27 11.06 -13.17
CA THR A 57 -1.94 12.48 -13.00
C THR A 57 -1.08 12.96 -14.17
N GLU A 58 -1.05 14.26 -14.44
CA GLU A 58 -0.28 14.83 -15.55
C GLU A 58 1.23 14.66 -15.32
N GLY A 59 1.70 14.82 -14.08
CA GLY A 59 3.13 14.84 -13.73
C GLY A 59 3.83 13.47 -13.67
N ARG A 60 3.11 12.36 -13.82
CA ARG A 60 3.69 11.00 -13.76
C ARG A 60 3.16 10.14 -14.89
N ASP A 61 4.06 9.38 -15.52
CA ASP A 61 3.69 8.41 -16.54
C ASP A 61 3.22 7.10 -15.89
N ARG A 62 2.02 7.17 -15.30
CA ARG A 62 1.35 6.03 -14.67
C ARG A 62 -0.11 6.04 -15.05
N SER A 63 -0.59 4.94 -15.61
CA SER A 63 -2.01 4.80 -15.93
C SER A 63 -2.85 4.60 -14.67
N ILE A 64 -4.15 4.87 -14.76
CA ILE A 64 -5.10 4.58 -13.68
C ILE A 64 -5.15 3.06 -13.40
N ARG A 65 -5.03 2.23 -14.45
CA ARG A 65 -4.89 0.77 -14.35
C ARG A 65 -3.74 0.38 -13.45
N ASP A 66 -2.56 0.94 -13.71
CA ASP A 66 -1.34 0.60 -12.97
C ASP A 66 -1.44 1.07 -11.53
N LEU A 67 -1.97 2.27 -11.29
CA LEU A 67 -2.19 2.77 -9.94
C LEU A 67 -3.19 1.91 -9.15
N ALA A 68 -4.33 1.57 -9.76
CA ALA A 68 -5.38 0.77 -9.13
C ALA A 68 -4.91 -0.65 -8.81
N TYR A 69 -4.14 -1.28 -9.71
CA TYR A 69 -3.57 -2.60 -9.49
C TYR A 69 -2.48 -2.59 -8.41
N HIS A 70 -1.62 -1.55 -8.44
CA HIS A 70 -0.50 -1.39 -7.50
C HIS A 70 -0.94 -1.34 -6.03
N ILE A 71 -2.11 -0.80 -5.72
CA ILE A 71 -2.67 -0.80 -4.34
C ILE A 71 -2.61 -2.20 -3.71
N TYR A 72 -2.87 -3.25 -4.52
CA TYR A 72 -2.91 -4.65 -4.08
C TYR A 72 -1.58 -5.38 -4.28
N GLN A 73 -0.71 -4.90 -5.16
CA GLN A 73 0.67 -5.42 -5.25
C GLN A 73 1.47 -5.14 -3.97
N VAL A 74 1.15 -4.07 -3.24
CA VAL A 74 1.79 -3.74 -1.97
C VAL A 74 1.57 -4.83 -0.89
N PRO A 75 0.34 -5.23 -0.54
CA PRO A 75 0.10 -6.37 0.36
C PRO A 75 0.57 -7.70 -0.23
N ASP A 76 0.50 -7.89 -1.54
CA ASP A 76 1.00 -9.11 -2.18
C ASP A 76 2.52 -9.27 -2.00
N ALA A 77 3.29 -8.20 -2.24
CA ALA A 77 4.73 -8.18 -2.01
C ALA A 77 5.10 -8.43 -0.54
N PHE A 78 4.33 -7.86 0.40
CA PHE A 78 4.49 -8.14 1.82
C PHE A 78 4.27 -9.62 2.14
N LEU A 79 3.23 -10.23 1.58
CA LEU A 79 2.93 -11.65 1.78
C LEU A 79 3.98 -12.54 1.13
N GLN A 80 4.45 -12.24 -0.07
CA GLN A 80 5.56 -12.95 -0.72
C GLN A 80 6.85 -12.88 0.09
N ALA A 81 7.13 -11.75 0.75
CA ALA A 81 8.29 -11.64 1.62
C ALA A 81 8.20 -12.60 2.82
N ILE A 82 7.00 -12.79 3.37
CA ILE A 82 6.74 -13.69 4.51
C ILE A 82 6.67 -15.15 4.09
N GLU A 83 5.98 -15.44 2.98
CA GLU A 83 5.64 -16.79 2.52
C GLU A 83 6.77 -17.42 1.70
N GLU A 84 7.48 -16.60 0.92
CA GLU A 84 8.46 -17.06 -0.07
C GLU A 84 9.87 -16.50 0.17
N GLY A 85 10.04 -15.60 1.15
CA GLY A 85 11.33 -15.01 1.48
C GLY A 85 11.81 -13.95 0.48
N VAL A 86 10.91 -13.36 -0.30
CA VAL A 86 11.24 -12.25 -1.20
C VAL A 86 11.78 -11.06 -0.43
N GLN A 87 13.00 -10.61 -0.76
CA GLN A 87 13.69 -9.53 -0.04
C GLN A 87 13.49 -8.15 -0.70
N ASP A 88 13.20 -8.12 -2.00
CA ASP A 88 12.95 -6.88 -2.74
C ASP A 88 11.46 -6.71 -3.02
N LEU A 89 10.74 -6.21 -2.03
CA LEU A 89 9.32 -5.87 -2.17
C LEU A 89 9.12 -4.81 -3.26
N THR A 90 10.11 -3.92 -3.47
CA THR A 90 10.00 -2.84 -4.45
C THR A 90 10.00 -3.40 -5.88
N ALA A 91 10.82 -4.42 -6.15
CA ALA A 91 10.80 -5.13 -7.42
C ALA A 91 9.44 -5.79 -7.69
N VAL A 92 8.82 -6.38 -6.66
CA VAL A 92 7.51 -7.02 -6.79
C VAL A 92 6.44 -5.99 -7.15
N TYR A 93 6.25 -4.96 -6.32
CA TYR A 93 5.13 -4.04 -6.53
C TYR A 93 5.38 -3.00 -7.64
N ASN A 94 6.62 -2.81 -8.10
CA ASN A 94 6.90 -1.97 -9.27
C ASN A 94 6.76 -2.72 -10.61
N THR A 95 6.46 -4.02 -10.56
CA THR A 95 6.17 -4.80 -11.77
C THR A 95 4.88 -4.31 -12.41
N ALA A 96 4.89 -4.11 -13.73
CA ALA A 96 3.70 -3.69 -14.46
C ALA A 96 2.55 -4.70 -14.27
N PRO A 97 1.28 -4.27 -14.20
CA PRO A 97 0.16 -5.19 -14.13
C PRO A 97 0.18 -6.15 -15.32
N PRO A 98 -0.20 -7.43 -15.14
CA PRO A 98 -0.25 -8.39 -16.23
C PRO A 98 -1.04 -7.87 -17.43
N ALA A 99 -0.57 -8.12 -18.65
CA ALA A 99 -1.17 -7.56 -19.87
C ALA A 99 -2.65 -7.92 -20.05
N ASN A 100 -3.08 -9.08 -19.52
CA ASN A 100 -4.45 -9.58 -19.55
C ASN A 100 -5.38 -8.95 -18.48
N VAL A 101 -4.87 -8.12 -17.58
CA VAL A 101 -5.67 -7.32 -16.64
C VAL A 101 -6.07 -6.02 -17.34
N THR A 102 -7.25 -6.00 -17.94
CA THR A 102 -7.76 -4.88 -18.76
C THR A 102 -9.06 -4.29 -18.24
N ARG A 103 -9.66 -4.86 -17.18
CA ARG A 103 -10.93 -4.42 -16.61
C ARG A 103 -10.86 -4.24 -15.10
N VAL A 104 -11.67 -3.31 -14.58
CA VAL A 104 -11.76 -3.01 -13.15
C VAL A 104 -12.17 -4.22 -12.31
N GLU A 105 -12.99 -5.14 -12.86
CA GLU A 105 -13.37 -6.36 -12.14
C GLU A 105 -12.18 -7.29 -11.91
N GLN A 106 -11.24 -7.38 -12.85
CA GLN A 106 -10.05 -8.21 -12.71
C GLN A 106 -9.11 -7.64 -11.64
N ILE A 107 -8.99 -6.32 -11.57
CA ILE A 107 -8.23 -5.63 -10.53
C ILE A 107 -8.89 -5.88 -9.15
N ARG A 108 -10.22 -5.76 -9.07
CA ARG A 108 -10.98 -6.08 -7.85
C ARG A 108 -10.79 -7.54 -7.44
N ASP A 109 -10.85 -8.49 -8.37
CA ASP A 109 -10.75 -9.91 -8.06
C ASP A 109 -9.33 -10.27 -7.55
N TYR A 110 -8.30 -9.64 -8.11
CA TYR A 110 -6.95 -9.67 -7.55
C TYR A 110 -6.90 -9.05 -6.14
N GLY A 111 -7.49 -7.87 -5.94
CA GLY A 111 -7.54 -7.24 -4.63
C GLY A 111 -8.25 -8.07 -3.56
N LYS A 112 -9.34 -8.75 -3.93
CA LYS A 112 -10.05 -9.68 -3.05
C LYS A 112 -9.20 -10.90 -2.70
N SER A 113 -8.48 -11.47 -3.66
CA SER A 113 -7.64 -12.64 -3.41
C SER A 113 -6.48 -12.31 -2.46
N VAL A 114 -5.84 -11.14 -2.65
CA VAL A 114 -4.78 -10.63 -1.78
C VAL A 114 -5.31 -10.28 -0.38
N SER A 115 -6.47 -9.62 -0.28
CA SER A 115 -7.07 -9.30 1.02
C SER A 115 -7.40 -10.56 1.83
N ALA A 116 -7.89 -11.61 1.16
CA ALA A 116 -8.14 -12.90 1.79
C ALA A 116 -6.85 -13.62 2.21
N ARG A 117 -5.75 -13.49 1.45
CA ARG A 117 -4.43 -14.00 1.87
C ARG A 117 -3.92 -13.25 3.10
N LEU A 118 -4.04 -11.92 3.11
CA LEU A 118 -3.65 -11.08 4.24
C LEU A 118 -4.42 -11.45 5.51
N GLU A 119 -5.73 -11.68 5.40
CA GLU A 119 -6.56 -12.14 6.52
C GLU A 119 -6.11 -13.51 7.05
N ARG A 120 -5.83 -14.47 6.15
CA ARG A 120 -5.35 -15.80 6.55
C ARG A 120 -4.00 -15.72 7.27
N TRP A 121 -3.08 -14.91 6.75
CA TRP A 121 -1.79 -14.66 7.40
C TRP A 121 -1.99 -14.06 8.80
N TRP A 122 -2.79 -12.99 8.91
CA TRP A 122 -3.03 -12.32 10.19
C TRP A 122 -3.58 -13.28 11.24
N ARG A 123 -4.62 -14.05 10.90
CA ARG A 123 -5.20 -15.05 11.80
C ARG A 123 -4.23 -16.13 12.25
N ARG A 124 -3.20 -16.43 11.46
CA ARG A 124 -2.18 -17.43 11.78
C ARG A 124 -1.07 -16.86 12.66
N ASP A 125 -0.61 -15.64 12.34
CA ASP A 125 0.68 -15.12 12.81
C ASP A 125 0.59 -13.75 13.51
N GLU A 126 -0.60 -13.25 13.90
CA GLU A 126 -0.76 -11.91 14.52
C GLU A 126 0.18 -11.66 15.70
N SER A 127 0.45 -12.68 16.51
CA SER A 127 1.32 -12.58 17.69
C SER A 127 2.78 -12.33 17.31
N GLN A 128 3.19 -12.69 16.09
CA GLN A 128 4.55 -12.49 15.58
C GLN A 128 4.69 -11.17 14.82
N ALA A 129 3.60 -10.54 14.39
CA ALA A 129 3.63 -9.32 13.59
C ALA A 129 4.40 -8.17 14.27
N GLY A 130 4.37 -8.11 15.61
CA GLY A 130 5.04 -7.08 16.41
C GLY A 130 6.50 -7.37 16.77
N THR A 131 6.98 -8.60 16.61
CA THR A 131 8.30 -9.03 17.12
C THR A 131 9.20 -9.67 16.07
N ALA A 132 8.63 -10.19 14.99
CA ALA A 132 9.37 -10.86 13.93
C ALA A 132 10.26 -9.89 13.14
N GLN A 133 11.29 -10.44 12.53
CA GLN A 133 12.19 -9.74 11.60
C GLN A 133 11.93 -10.24 10.17
N LEU A 134 12.11 -9.35 9.20
CA LEU A 134 12.01 -9.64 7.78
C LEU A 134 13.32 -9.26 7.09
N ARG A 135 13.87 -10.17 6.29
CA ARG A 135 15.03 -9.87 5.45
C ARG A 135 14.57 -9.05 4.25
N THR A 136 15.13 -7.87 4.08
CA THR A 136 14.90 -7.01 2.93
C THR A 136 16.21 -6.73 2.20
N TYR A 137 16.13 -6.24 0.96
CA TYR A 137 17.32 -5.90 0.18
C TYR A 137 18.17 -4.77 0.80
N TYR A 138 17.60 -4.02 1.76
CA TYR A 138 18.26 -2.93 2.50
C TYR A 138 18.54 -3.29 3.97
N GLY A 139 18.47 -4.58 4.33
CA GLY A 139 18.82 -5.09 5.67
C GLY A 139 17.69 -5.87 6.35
N GLU A 140 17.98 -6.40 7.53
CA GLU A 140 16.94 -6.98 8.39
C GLU A 140 16.12 -5.86 9.02
N GLN A 141 14.79 -5.97 8.92
CA GLN A 141 13.84 -4.95 9.35
C GLN A 141 12.77 -5.58 10.24
N PRO A 142 12.30 -4.90 11.30
CA PRO A 142 11.15 -5.37 12.06
C PRO A 142 9.94 -5.52 11.15
N LEU A 143 9.24 -6.65 11.23
CA LEU A 143 8.06 -6.92 10.41
C LEU A 143 6.98 -5.84 10.62
N HIS A 144 6.87 -5.33 11.85
CA HIS A 144 6.02 -4.19 12.21
C HIS A 144 6.29 -2.95 11.36
N HIS A 145 7.57 -2.62 11.10
CA HIS A 145 7.94 -1.44 10.30
C HIS A 145 7.53 -1.63 8.84
N VAL A 146 7.75 -2.82 8.29
CA VAL A 146 7.36 -3.16 6.92
C VAL A 146 5.83 -3.15 6.78
N MET A 147 5.11 -3.67 7.78
CA MET A 147 3.66 -3.67 7.83
C MET A 147 3.09 -2.24 7.89
N GLU A 148 3.64 -1.36 8.73
CA GLU A 148 3.26 0.05 8.78
C GLU A 148 3.46 0.70 7.40
N ARG A 149 4.62 0.46 6.79
CA ARG A 149 4.93 0.96 5.46
C ARG A 149 3.93 0.52 4.42
N CYS A 150 3.64 -0.77 4.33
CA CYS A 150 2.68 -1.29 3.38
C CYS A 150 1.26 -0.74 3.64
N THR A 151 0.88 -0.53 4.90
CA THR A 151 -0.41 0.05 5.28
C THR A 151 -0.56 1.48 4.75
N TRP A 152 0.38 2.38 5.06
CA TRP A 152 0.27 3.77 4.59
C TRP A 152 0.51 3.91 3.08
N HIS A 153 1.30 3.02 2.47
CA HIS A 153 1.51 2.99 1.02
C HIS A 153 0.23 2.64 0.27
N SER A 154 -0.51 1.60 0.69
CA SER A 154 -1.84 1.29 0.15
C SER A 154 -2.83 2.45 0.40
N ALA A 155 -2.77 3.09 1.58
CA ALA A 155 -3.63 4.22 1.92
C ALA A 155 -3.39 5.44 1.01
N GLN A 156 -2.12 5.77 0.74
CA GLN A 156 -1.75 6.86 -0.16
C GLN A 156 -2.28 6.64 -1.58
N HIS A 157 -2.11 5.43 -2.12
CA HIS A 157 -2.62 5.13 -3.46
C HIS A 157 -4.15 5.07 -3.51
N THR A 158 -4.81 4.74 -2.41
CA THR A 158 -6.26 4.86 -2.30
C THR A 158 -6.70 6.33 -2.33
N ARG A 159 -5.99 7.25 -1.66
CA ARG A 159 -6.22 8.71 -1.78
C ARG A 159 -6.07 9.20 -3.22
N GLN A 160 -5.08 8.67 -3.94
CA GLN A 160 -4.86 9.03 -5.34
C GLN A 160 -6.00 8.55 -6.25
N ILE A 161 -6.56 7.36 -6.00
CA ILE A 161 -7.75 6.89 -6.72
C ILE A 161 -8.98 7.74 -6.40
N ILE A 162 -9.19 8.18 -5.15
CA ILE A 162 -10.26 9.14 -4.80
C ILE A 162 -10.13 10.41 -5.64
N ALA A 163 -8.94 11.00 -5.72
CA ALA A 163 -8.72 12.21 -6.52
C ALA A 163 -8.92 11.99 -8.04
N VAL A 164 -8.62 10.79 -8.54
CA VAL A 164 -8.95 10.41 -9.92
C VAL A 164 -10.46 10.40 -10.15
N LEU A 165 -11.24 9.85 -9.21
CA LEU A 165 -12.72 9.86 -9.30
C LEU A 165 -13.27 11.29 -9.23
N GLU A 166 -12.75 12.11 -8.32
CA GLU A 166 -13.13 13.53 -8.20
C GLU A 166 -12.85 14.31 -9.49
N ARG A 167 -11.70 14.06 -10.13
CA ARG A 167 -11.37 14.63 -11.45
C ARG A 167 -12.39 14.28 -12.52
N PHE A 168 -13.03 13.12 -12.41
CA PHE A 168 -14.10 12.68 -13.30
C PHE A 168 -15.51 13.15 -12.87
N GLY A 169 -15.61 13.93 -11.78
CA GLY A 169 -16.89 14.36 -11.21
C GLY A 169 -17.65 13.23 -10.51
N ILE A 170 -16.96 12.15 -10.10
CA ILE A 170 -17.54 10.99 -9.44
C ILE A 170 -17.22 11.06 -7.95
N ALA A 171 -18.25 11.11 -7.11
CA ALA A 171 -18.08 11.00 -5.66
C ALA A 171 -17.68 9.58 -5.28
N ALA A 172 -16.60 9.44 -4.51
CA ALA A 172 -16.13 8.16 -3.98
C ALA A 172 -17.18 7.50 -3.06
N ASP A 173 -17.41 6.20 -3.20
CA ASP A 173 -18.35 5.42 -2.39
C ASP A 173 -17.74 5.01 -1.05
N GLY A 174 -18.27 5.58 0.03
CA GLY A 174 -17.75 5.41 1.38
C GLY A 174 -16.27 5.77 1.45
N PRO A 175 -15.90 7.04 1.21
CA PRO A 175 -14.50 7.47 1.23
C PRO A 175 -13.92 7.29 2.63
N LEU A 176 -12.62 7.05 2.68
CA LEU A 176 -11.87 7.02 3.93
C LEU A 176 -11.88 8.42 4.57
N THR A 177 -11.91 8.45 5.90
CA THR A 177 -11.96 9.66 6.72
C THR A 177 -10.60 9.94 7.36
N ASP A 178 -10.44 11.13 7.95
CA ASP A 178 -9.24 11.48 8.72
C ASP A 178 -8.94 10.46 9.84
N ALA A 179 -9.98 9.86 10.44
CA ALA A 179 -9.83 8.84 11.46
C ALA A 179 -9.21 7.55 10.91
N ASP A 180 -9.47 7.20 9.64
CA ASP A 180 -8.88 6.04 8.98
C ASP A 180 -7.39 6.25 8.73
N TYR A 181 -6.98 7.49 8.45
CA TYR A 181 -5.59 7.88 8.21
C TYR A 181 -4.79 8.23 9.48
N ALA A 182 -5.46 8.56 10.58
CA ALA A 182 -4.80 9.01 11.81
C ALA A 182 -3.71 8.03 12.28
N GLY A 183 -2.51 8.58 12.52
CA GLY A 183 -1.33 7.84 12.99
C GLY A 183 -0.52 7.16 11.88
N LEU A 184 -0.98 7.14 10.63
CA LEU A 184 -0.18 6.68 9.49
C LEU A 184 0.77 7.79 9.03
N PRO A 185 2.05 7.50 8.74
CA PRO A 185 3.01 8.50 8.27
C PRO A 185 2.83 8.79 6.77
N LEU A 186 1.65 9.29 6.40
CA LEU A 186 1.31 9.66 5.05
C LEU A 186 2.04 10.94 4.61
N PRO A 187 2.46 11.04 3.33
CA PRO A 187 2.95 12.29 2.80
C PRO A 187 1.84 13.36 2.75
N VAL A 188 2.28 14.62 2.92
CA VAL A 188 1.41 15.80 2.77
C VAL A 188 0.92 15.89 1.32
N GLY A 189 1.85 15.79 0.37
CA GLY A 189 1.57 15.78 -1.05
C GLY A 189 0.83 14.51 -1.49
N LEU A 190 -0.17 14.67 -2.36
CA LEU A 190 -0.93 13.54 -2.90
C LEU A 190 -0.14 12.79 -3.99
N TRP A 191 0.63 13.50 -4.81
CA TRP A 191 1.36 12.97 -5.97
C TRP A 191 2.87 13.10 -5.83
N GLU A 192 3.35 13.34 -4.61
CA GLU A 192 4.77 13.44 -4.25
C GLU A 192 5.34 12.07 -3.87
#